data_AF-X1KYK6-F1
#
_entry.id   AF-X1KYK6-F1
#
_cell.length_a   1.000
_cell.length_b   1.000
_cell.length_c   1.000
_cell.angle_alpha   90.00
_cell.angle_beta   90.00
_cell.angle_gamma   90.00
#
_symmetry.space_group_name_H-M   'P 1'
#
loop_
_entity.id
_entity.type
_entity.pdbx_description
1 polymer ?
#
loop_
_entity_poly.entity_id
_entity_poly.type
_entity_poly.pdbx_seq_one_letter_code
_entity_poly.pdbx_strand_id
1 'polypeptide(L)'
;MSKQSIDTSAHMEGAPQSEQLFPVEREYARCVTALNRTGILTLLPKSENIGVIGIDGKEYPIPTQKQVVELFDHNRELVGRKVPQGFDRLELTPMAMPIPHLIALMKAAILKHAAEGKIYQTRRSPSDPLIPVRVNSEKHVWIWDTLRQALDTDELVYFPQEYSSNYRGQIKLEVVNNGRICAVPGWSVGLVESLPIMPQQNQGQILGGRRQLEIGYSPREYLQTLQSQA
;
A
#
# COMPACT_ATOMS: atom_id res chain seq x y z
N MET A 1 33.69 47.46 1.09
CA MET A 1 32.32 46.88 1.24
C MET A 1 32.36 45.47 0.67
N SER A 2 32.63 44.47 1.53
CA SER A 2 32.72 43.06 1.15
C SER A 2 31.32 42.47 1.02
N LYS A 3 31.04 41.85 -0.12
CA LYS A 3 29.86 40.99 -0.30
C LYS A 3 30.11 39.67 0.43
N GLN A 4 29.34 39.42 1.48
CA GLN A 4 29.25 38.10 2.11
C GLN A 4 28.49 37.17 1.17
N SER A 5 29.17 36.13 0.70
CA SER A 5 28.54 34.96 0.09
C SER A 5 27.78 34.21 1.19
N ILE A 6 26.48 34.04 1.01
CA ILE A 6 25.65 33.19 1.87
C ILE A 6 25.91 31.75 1.44
N ASP A 7 26.55 31.01 2.33
CA ASP A 7 26.84 29.60 2.22
C ASP A 7 25.55 28.80 2.46
N THR A 8 24.98 28.22 1.40
CA THR A 8 23.74 27.42 1.44
C THR A 8 23.97 25.97 1.92
N SER A 9 24.98 25.74 2.77
CA SER A 9 25.40 24.40 3.21
C SER A 9 25.05 24.08 4.68
N ALA A 10 24.01 24.70 5.24
CA ALA A 10 23.56 24.40 6.60
C ALA A 10 22.05 24.12 6.61
N HIS A 11 21.67 22.84 6.55
CA HIS A 11 20.52 22.22 7.24
C HIS A 11 20.27 20.80 6.72
N MET A 12 21.16 19.85 7.04
CA MET A 12 20.84 18.40 7.05
C MET A 12 21.57 17.64 8.16
N GLU A 13 21.96 18.30 9.25
CA GLU A 13 22.42 17.62 10.46
C GLU A 13 21.23 17.40 11.39
N GLY A 14 20.65 16.19 11.37
CA GLY A 14 19.67 15.76 12.39
C GLY A 14 18.51 14.89 11.91
N ALA A 15 18.34 14.69 10.60
CA ALA A 15 17.30 13.78 10.11
C ALA A 15 17.70 12.31 10.43
N PRO A 16 16.75 11.47 10.90
CA PRO A 16 16.97 10.03 11.01
C PRO A 16 17.52 9.48 9.68
N GLN A 17 18.46 8.53 9.74
CA GLN A 17 19.13 8.06 8.53
C GLN A 17 18.18 7.33 7.56
N SER A 18 17.03 6.82 8.01
CA SER A 18 15.94 6.34 7.16
C SER A 18 15.37 7.45 6.28
N GLU A 19 15.19 8.67 6.82
CA GLU A 19 14.65 9.83 6.09
C GLU A 19 15.58 10.26 4.94
N GLN A 20 16.88 9.92 5.01
CA GLN A 20 17.83 10.15 3.92
C GLN A 20 17.63 9.19 2.73
N LEU A 21 17.08 7.99 2.97
CA LEU A 21 16.82 6.99 1.93
C LEU A 21 15.37 7.02 1.44
N PHE A 22 14.42 7.24 2.35
CA PHE A 22 12.99 7.24 2.08
C PHE A 22 12.28 8.14 3.10
N PRO A 23 11.35 9.03 2.70
CA PRO A 23 10.71 9.97 3.61
C PRO A 23 9.59 9.31 4.43
N VAL A 24 9.96 8.43 5.38
CA VAL A 24 9.05 7.55 6.13
C VAL A 24 8.00 8.36 6.86
N GLU A 25 8.41 9.44 7.54
CA GLU A 25 7.51 10.22 8.39
C GLU A 25 6.42 10.91 7.58
N ARG A 26 6.81 11.50 6.45
CA ARG A 26 5.90 12.17 5.52
C ARG A 26 4.92 11.18 4.90
N GLU A 27 5.41 10.03 4.45
CA GLU A 27 4.58 9.00 3.82
C GLU A 27 3.65 8.31 4.83
N TYR A 28 4.08 8.13 6.07
CA TYR A 28 3.24 7.69 7.18
C TYR A 28 2.09 8.67 7.42
N ALA A 29 2.38 9.96 7.55
CA ALA A 29 1.34 11.00 7.73
C ALA A 29 0.33 11.02 6.57
N ARG A 30 0.80 10.82 5.33
CA ARG A 30 -0.07 10.65 4.15
C ARG A 30 -1.01 9.45 4.30
N CYS A 31 -0.47 8.30 4.70
CA CYS A 31 -1.25 7.08 4.88
C CYS A 31 -2.31 7.25 5.99
N VAL A 32 -1.92 7.68 7.18
CA VAL A 32 -2.84 7.89 8.32
C VAL A 32 -3.94 8.87 7.95
N THR A 33 -3.60 9.97 7.28
CA THR A 33 -4.60 10.95 6.83
C THR A 33 -5.62 10.33 5.88
N ALA A 34 -5.19 9.50 4.93
CA ALA A 34 -6.08 8.83 3.98
C ALA A 34 -6.97 7.78 4.68
N LEU A 35 -6.39 6.93 5.54
CA LEU A 35 -7.12 5.90 6.28
C LEU A 35 -8.14 6.52 7.25
N ASN A 36 -7.81 7.64 7.90
CA ASN A 36 -8.73 8.35 8.77
C ASN A 36 -9.88 9.01 7.99
N ARG A 37 -9.57 9.72 6.89
CA ARG A 37 -10.59 10.41 6.07
C ARG A 37 -11.59 9.46 5.40
N THR A 38 -11.19 8.22 5.18
CA THR A 38 -12.04 7.17 4.59
C THR A 38 -12.81 6.37 5.64
N GLY A 39 -12.60 6.64 6.94
CA GLY A 39 -13.25 5.91 8.03
C GLY A 39 -12.73 4.50 8.24
N ILE A 40 -11.57 4.14 7.65
CA ILE A 40 -10.91 2.86 7.89
C ILE A 40 -10.44 2.80 9.35
N LEU A 41 -9.88 3.90 9.84
CA LEU A 41 -9.49 4.01 11.24
C LEU A 41 -10.68 4.44 12.09
N THR A 42 -10.91 3.70 13.18
CA THR A 42 -11.96 4.01 14.16
C THR A 42 -11.39 3.99 15.57
N LEU A 43 -12.10 4.61 16.52
CA LEU A 43 -11.84 4.41 17.95
C LEU A 43 -12.21 2.97 18.32
N LEU A 44 -11.25 2.23 18.85
CA LEU A 44 -11.40 0.84 19.24
C LEU A 44 -12.11 0.76 20.61
N PRO A 45 -13.18 -0.05 20.73
CA PRO A 45 -14.07 0.02 21.89
C PRO A 45 -13.46 -0.44 23.22
N LYS A 46 -12.46 -1.33 23.22
CA LYS A 46 -11.83 -1.87 24.44
C LYS A 46 -10.54 -1.14 24.79
N SER A 47 -9.68 -0.92 23.80
CA SER A 47 -8.37 -0.29 24.02
C SER A 47 -8.40 1.23 23.97
N GLU A 48 -9.48 1.84 23.46
CA GLU A 48 -9.62 3.28 23.22
C GLU A 48 -8.53 3.86 22.29
N ASN A 49 -7.81 2.99 21.58
CA ASN A 49 -6.84 3.38 20.56
C ASN A 49 -7.51 3.56 19.21
N ILE A 50 -6.83 4.25 18.29
CA ILE A 50 -7.24 4.30 16.89
C ILE A 50 -6.72 3.06 16.16
N GLY A 51 -7.57 2.38 15.39
CA GLY A 51 -7.17 1.18 14.64
C GLY A 51 -8.31 0.55 13.85
N VAL A 52 -8.22 -0.77 13.66
CA VAL A 52 -9.22 -1.60 12.96
C VAL A 52 -9.67 -2.78 13.81
N ILE A 53 -10.90 -3.25 13.58
CA ILE A 53 -11.40 -4.52 14.12
C ILE A 53 -11.16 -5.61 13.06
N GLY A 54 -10.54 -6.71 13.47
CA GLY A 54 -10.19 -7.80 12.57
C GLY A 54 -11.34 -8.76 12.25
N ILE A 55 -11.12 -9.65 11.28
CA ILE A 55 -12.03 -10.76 10.95
C ILE A 55 -12.29 -11.70 12.13
N ASP A 56 -11.38 -11.75 13.10
CA ASP A 56 -11.49 -12.54 14.32
C ASP A 56 -12.11 -11.75 15.50
N GLY A 57 -12.62 -10.54 15.24
CA GLY A 57 -13.23 -9.66 16.23
C GLY A 57 -12.23 -9.02 17.20
N LYS A 58 -10.92 -9.20 17.01
CA LYS A 58 -9.90 -8.56 17.84
C LYS A 58 -9.60 -7.14 17.37
N GLU A 59 -9.06 -6.35 18.28
CA GLU A 59 -8.64 -4.99 18.03
C GLU A 59 -7.18 -4.96 17.56
N TYR A 60 -6.94 -4.25 16.48
CA TYR A 60 -5.61 -4.06 15.89
C TYR A 60 -5.32 -2.56 15.78
N PRO A 61 -4.67 -1.96 16.80
CA PRO A 61 -4.24 -0.57 16.75
C PRO A 61 -3.39 -0.30 15.52
N ILE A 62 -3.50 0.91 14.95
CA ILE A 62 -2.65 1.31 13.84
C ILE A 62 -1.17 1.29 14.26
N PRO A 63 -0.23 0.87 13.37
CA PRO A 63 1.20 1.02 13.62
C PRO A 63 1.51 2.48 13.95
N THR A 64 2.28 2.73 15.02
CA THR A 64 2.74 4.08 15.34
C THR A 64 3.81 4.54 14.35
N GLN A 65 3.98 5.85 14.16
CA GLN A 65 5.06 6.39 13.32
C GLN A 65 6.42 5.84 13.75
N LYS A 66 6.67 5.76 15.06
CA LYS A 66 7.90 5.21 15.63
C LYS A 66 8.14 3.76 15.21
N GLN A 67 7.12 2.89 15.30
CA GLN A 67 7.26 1.49 14.85
C GLN A 67 7.57 1.39 13.36
N VAL A 68 6.98 2.26 12.53
CA VAL A 68 7.25 2.27 11.08
C VAL A 68 8.66 2.77 10.77
N VAL A 69 9.13 3.82 11.45
CA VAL A 69 10.52 4.32 11.32
C VAL A 69 11.51 3.24 11.74
N GLU A 70 11.29 2.62 12.91
CA GLU A 70 12.13 1.52 13.38
C GLU A 70 12.14 0.36 12.39
N LEU A 71 10.99 -0.02 11.81
CA LEU A 71 10.94 -1.08 10.81
C LEU A 71 11.81 -0.75 9.57
N PHE A 72 11.77 0.50 9.10
CA PHE A 72 12.58 0.93 7.96
C PHE A 72 14.07 0.99 8.29
N ASP A 73 14.44 1.43 9.50
CA ASP A 73 15.83 1.43 9.97
C ASP A 73 16.38 0.00 10.07
N HIS A 74 15.61 -0.94 10.62
CA HIS A 74 16.00 -2.35 10.69
C HIS A 74 16.13 -3.02 9.31
N ASN A 75 15.38 -2.54 8.31
CA ASN A 75 15.38 -3.07 6.94
C ASN A 75 16.13 -2.17 5.95
N ARG A 76 17.06 -1.35 6.43
CA ARG A 76 17.71 -0.30 5.64
C ARG A 76 18.33 -0.79 4.32
N GLU A 77 19.01 -1.92 4.34
CA GLU A 77 19.63 -2.48 3.12
C GLU A 77 18.58 -2.85 2.07
N LEU A 78 17.44 -3.38 2.51
CA LEU A 78 16.32 -3.69 1.62
C LEU A 78 15.71 -2.40 1.06
N VAL A 79 15.48 -1.39 1.90
CA VAL A 79 14.97 -0.08 1.48
C VAL A 79 15.91 0.57 0.47
N GLY A 80 17.21 0.59 0.75
CA GLY A 80 18.24 1.13 -0.14
C GLY A 80 18.33 0.42 -1.49
N ARG A 81 17.93 -0.86 -1.57
CA ARG A 81 17.79 -1.58 -2.85
C ARG A 81 16.45 -1.31 -3.54
N LYS A 82 15.35 -1.24 -2.79
CA LYS A 82 13.99 -1.13 -3.35
C LYS A 82 13.64 0.29 -3.83
N VAL A 83 14.11 1.34 -3.15
CA VAL A 83 13.83 2.73 -3.59
C VAL A 83 14.35 3.01 -5.01
N PRO A 84 15.61 2.68 -5.36
CA PRO A 84 16.09 2.79 -6.75
C PRO A 84 15.32 1.92 -7.76
N GLN A 85 14.66 0.86 -7.30
CA GLN A 85 13.81 -0.01 -8.14
C GLN A 85 12.42 0.59 -8.42
N GLY A 86 12.15 1.82 -7.98
CA GLY A 86 10.90 2.54 -8.24
C GLY A 86 9.87 2.44 -7.12
N PHE A 87 10.19 1.76 -6.02
CA PHE A 87 9.31 1.67 -4.86
C PHE A 87 9.41 2.95 -4.03
N ASP A 88 8.52 3.90 -4.32
CA ASP A 88 8.61 5.30 -3.90
C ASP A 88 7.49 5.73 -2.94
N ARG A 89 6.64 4.80 -2.49
CA ARG A 89 5.56 5.06 -1.53
C ARG A 89 5.49 4.05 -0.41
N LEU A 90 5.05 4.52 0.75
CA LEU A 90 4.66 3.67 1.87
C LEU A 90 3.24 3.17 1.63
N GLU A 91 3.02 1.91 1.96
CA GLU A 91 1.69 1.31 2.08
C GLU A 91 1.49 0.77 3.50
N LEU A 92 0.38 1.17 4.10
CA LEU A 92 -0.13 0.61 5.36
C LEU A 92 -1.42 -0.16 5.06
N THR A 93 -1.33 -1.49 5.06
CA THR A 93 -2.44 -2.36 4.68
C THR A 93 -3.04 -3.00 5.93
N PRO A 94 -4.33 -2.72 6.27
CA PRO A 94 -5.01 -3.32 7.41
C PRO A 94 -5.41 -4.77 7.11
N MET A 95 -4.42 -5.66 7.08
CA MET A 95 -4.60 -7.09 6.74
C MET A 95 -5.63 -7.78 7.63
N ALA A 96 -5.80 -7.36 8.88
CA ALA A 96 -6.80 -7.91 9.78
C ALA A 96 -8.24 -7.55 9.38
N MET A 97 -8.47 -6.38 8.78
CA MET A 97 -9.80 -5.84 8.56
C MET A 97 -10.61 -6.64 7.53
N PRO A 98 -11.91 -6.91 7.75
CA PRO A 98 -12.74 -7.61 6.78
C PRO A 98 -12.77 -6.92 5.40
N ILE A 99 -12.55 -7.66 4.32
CA ILE A 99 -12.54 -7.11 2.96
C ILE A 99 -13.92 -6.55 2.56
N PRO A 100 -15.07 -7.20 2.86
CA PRO A 100 -16.39 -6.62 2.61
C PRO A 100 -16.58 -5.24 3.26
N HIS A 101 -15.98 -5.03 4.43
CA HIS A 101 -16.04 -3.74 5.10
C HIS A 101 -15.16 -2.69 4.41
N LEU A 102 -13.93 -3.04 4.02
CA LEU A 102 -13.07 -2.18 3.19
C LEU A 102 -13.74 -1.77 1.87
N ILE A 103 -14.45 -2.70 1.21
CA ILE A 103 -15.21 -2.43 -0.01
C ILE A 103 -16.34 -1.42 0.25
N ALA A 104 -17.06 -1.56 1.37
CA ALA A 104 -18.12 -0.63 1.73
C ALA A 104 -17.57 0.79 1.98
N LEU A 105 -16.43 0.91 2.68
CA LEU A 105 -15.77 2.20 2.91
C LEU A 105 -15.24 2.81 1.60
N MET A 106 -14.65 2.01 0.72
CA MET A 106 -14.22 2.46 -0.61
C MET A 106 -15.41 2.96 -1.44
N LYS A 107 -16.53 2.24 -1.44
CA LYS A 107 -17.77 2.68 -2.10
C LYS A 107 -18.25 4.02 -1.56
N ALA A 108 -18.27 4.20 -0.24
CA ALA A 108 -18.66 5.45 0.39
C ALA A 108 -17.72 6.61 0.00
N ALA A 109 -16.40 6.37 -0.03
CA ALA A 109 -15.42 7.37 -0.44
C ALA A 109 -15.59 7.77 -1.92
N ILE A 110 -15.81 6.80 -2.82
CA ILE A 110 -16.10 7.06 -4.23
C ILE A 110 -17.36 7.92 -4.37
N LEU A 111 -18.45 7.55 -3.71
CA LEU A 111 -19.71 8.29 -3.77
C LEU A 111 -19.57 9.73 -3.27
N LYS A 112 -18.87 9.92 -2.15
CA LYS A 112 -18.58 11.24 -1.60
C LYS A 112 -17.80 12.09 -2.59
N HIS A 113 -16.70 11.58 -3.13
CA HIS A 113 -15.88 12.34 -4.08
C HIS A 113 -16.59 12.57 -5.42
N ALA A 114 -17.48 11.67 -5.85
CA ALA A 114 -18.33 11.88 -7.01
C ALA A 114 -19.28 13.07 -6.80
N ALA A 115 -19.95 13.14 -5.64
CA ALA A 115 -20.83 14.24 -5.29
C ALA A 115 -20.10 15.59 -5.18
N GLU A 116 -18.84 15.57 -4.77
CA GLU A 116 -17.97 16.76 -4.71
C GLU A 116 -17.36 17.15 -6.08
N GLY A 117 -17.58 16.36 -7.14
CA GLY A 117 -16.97 16.59 -8.45
C GLY A 117 -15.45 16.38 -8.48
N LYS A 118 -14.91 15.56 -7.57
CA LYS A 118 -13.46 15.36 -7.37
C LYS A 118 -12.91 14.06 -7.94
N ILE A 119 -13.66 13.40 -8.81
CA ILE A 119 -13.18 12.19 -9.50
C ILE A 119 -12.84 12.56 -10.93
N TYR A 120 -11.57 12.34 -11.27
CA TYR A 120 -10.98 12.65 -12.55
C TYR A 120 -10.40 11.39 -13.18
N GLN A 121 -10.24 11.41 -14.50
CA GLN A 121 -9.51 10.40 -15.23
C GLN A 121 -8.07 10.32 -14.70
N THR A 122 -7.56 9.10 -14.58
CA THR A 122 -6.17 8.87 -14.23
C THR A 122 -5.24 9.56 -15.23
N ARG A 123 -4.40 10.47 -14.73
CA ARG A 123 -3.42 11.20 -15.53
C ARG A 123 -2.23 10.31 -15.90
N ARG A 124 -1.70 10.45 -17.11
CA ARG A 124 -0.48 9.76 -17.56
C ARG A 124 0.77 10.54 -17.17
N SER A 125 0.66 11.87 -17.12
CA SER A 125 1.70 12.80 -16.67
C SER A 125 1.14 13.75 -15.60
N PRO A 126 1.96 14.21 -14.63
CA PRO A 126 1.57 15.26 -13.68
C PRO A 126 1.08 16.56 -14.35
N SER A 127 1.49 16.82 -15.59
CA SER A 127 1.09 17.99 -16.39
C SER A 127 -0.25 17.82 -17.09
N ASP A 128 -0.80 16.59 -17.17
CA ASP A 128 -2.06 16.36 -17.88
C ASP A 128 -3.21 17.10 -17.18
N PRO A 129 -4.20 17.60 -17.95
CA PRO A 129 -5.37 18.26 -17.38
C PRO A 129 -6.18 17.28 -16.54
N LEU A 130 -6.88 17.82 -15.54
CA LEU A 130 -7.89 17.08 -14.80
C LEU A 130 -9.14 16.97 -15.66
N ILE A 131 -9.47 15.75 -16.11
CA ILE A 131 -10.66 15.47 -16.91
C ILE A 131 -11.69 14.81 -15.99
N PRO A 132 -12.82 15.46 -15.65
CA PRO A 132 -13.84 14.87 -14.79
C PRO A 132 -14.41 13.58 -15.37
N VAL A 133 -14.73 12.62 -14.51
CA VAL A 133 -15.39 11.37 -14.93
C VAL A 133 -16.69 11.15 -14.18
N ARG A 134 -17.66 10.54 -14.85
CA ARG A 134 -18.92 10.13 -14.24
C ARG A 134 -18.74 8.76 -13.60
N VAL A 135 -19.04 8.66 -12.30
CA VAL A 135 -19.08 7.37 -11.60
C VAL A 135 -20.30 6.58 -12.04
N ASN A 136 -20.11 5.27 -12.24
CA ASN A 136 -21.19 4.34 -12.53
C ASN A 136 -22.14 4.25 -11.32
N SER A 137 -23.43 4.54 -11.55
CA SER A 137 -24.46 4.60 -10.49
C SER A 137 -24.88 3.25 -9.93
N GLU A 138 -24.54 2.14 -10.58
CA GLU A 138 -24.93 0.78 -10.17
C GLU A 138 -23.73 0.00 -9.64
N LYS A 139 -22.59 0.08 -10.34
CA LYS A 139 -21.37 -0.70 -10.09
C LYS A 139 -20.20 0.20 -9.70
N HIS A 140 -20.28 0.78 -8.51
CA HIS A 140 -19.25 1.66 -7.95
C HIS A 140 -17.93 0.93 -7.65
N VAL A 141 -18.04 -0.32 -7.17
CA VAL A 141 -16.92 -1.23 -6.94
C VAL A 141 -17.30 -2.57 -7.55
N TRP A 142 -16.56 -2.99 -8.58
CA TRP A 142 -16.75 -4.28 -9.23
C TRP A 142 -15.82 -5.32 -8.62
N ILE A 143 -16.37 -6.49 -8.34
CA ILE A 143 -15.65 -7.65 -7.81
C ILE A 143 -16.25 -8.88 -8.47
N TRP A 144 -15.40 -9.80 -8.88
CA TRP A 144 -15.84 -11.07 -9.44
C TRP A 144 -16.63 -11.88 -8.41
N ASP A 145 -17.78 -12.43 -8.80
CA ASP A 145 -18.69 -13.12 -7.89
C ASP A 145 -18.05 -14.32 -7.17
N THR A 146 -17.19 -15.09 -7.86
CA THR A 146 -16.41 -16.17 -7.25
C THR A 146 -15.51 -15.65 -6.13
N LEU A 147 -14.80 -14.55 -6.37
CA LEU A 147 -13.93 -13.95 -5.36
C LEU A 147 -14.75 -13.42 -4.18
N ARG A 148 -15.92 -12.82 -4.43
CA ARG A 148 -16.81 -12.30 -3.39
C ARG A 148 -17.22 -13.38 -2.40
N GLN A 149 -17.43 -14.61 -2.86
CA GLN A 149 -17.78 -15.76 -2.01
C GLN A 149 -16.61 -16.24 -1.15
N ALA A 150 -15.38 -16.08 -1.63
CA ALA A 150 -14.17 -16.50 -0.93
C ALA A 150 -13.61 -15.45 0.06
N LEU A 151 -14.09 -14.19 0.02
CA LEU A 151 -13.56 -13.11 0.86
C LEU A 151 -13.67 -13.45 2.35
N ASP A 152 -12.57 -13.29 3.08
CA ASP A 152 -12.45 -13.54 4.52
C ASP A 152 -12.79 -14.98 4.94
N THR A 153 -12.80 -15.92 3.99
CA THR A 153 -12.85 -17.36 4.23
C THR A 153 -11.46 -17.99 4.09
N ASP A 154 -11.35 -19.28 4.41
CA ASP A 154 -10.12 -20.05 4.24
C ASP A 154 -9.87 -20.46 2.77
N GLU A 155 -10.81 -20.18 1.85
CA GLU A 155 -10.64 -20.45 0.42
C GLU A 155 -9.71 -19.43 -0.26
N LEU A 156 -9.62 -18.22 0.28
CA LEU A 156 -8.74 -17.18 -0.25
C LEU A 156 -7.33 -17.32 0.33
N VAL A 157 -6.42 -17.79 -0.51
CA VAL A 157 -5.03 -18.03 -0.18
C VAL A 157 -4.17 -16.80 -0.49
N TYR A 158 -3.30 -16.46 0.46
CA TYR A 158 -2.32 -15.39 0.37
C TYR A 158 -0.91 -15.97 0.22
N PHE A 159 -0.05 -15.25 -0.51
CA PHE A 159 1.36 -15.61 -0.75
C PHE A 159 1.58 -17.06 -1.21
N PRO A 160 0.86 -17.55 -2.25
CA PRO A 160 1.08 -18.90 -2.77
C PRO A 160 2.49 -19.03 -3.36
N GLN A 161 3.11 -20.20 -3.19
CA GLN A 161 4.41 -20.52 -3.79
C GLN A 161 4.27 -21.17 -5.16
N GLU A 162 3.10 -21.75 -5.45
CA GLU A 162 2.77 -22.34 -6.74
C GLU A 162 1.25 -22.35 -6.98
N TYR A 163 0.84 -22.39 -8.25
CA TYR A 163 -0.57 -22.57 -8.64
C TYR A 163 -0.87 -24.05 -8.88
N SER A 164 -0.91 -24.80 -7.78
CA SER A 164 -1.25 -26.22 -7.72
C SER A 164 -2.23 -26.48 -6.55
N SER A 165 -2.68 -27.72 -6.37
CA SER A 165 -3.44 -28.11 -5.18
C SER A 165 -2.62 -28.03 -3.87
N ASN A 166 -1.28 -27.96 -3.99
CA ASN A 166 -0.34 -27.77 -2.88
C ASN A 166 0.25 -26.36 -2.92
N TYR A 167 -0.61 -25.34 -2.91
CA TYR A 167 -0.26 -23.94 -3.11
C TYR A 167 0.72 -23.35 -2.06
N ARG A 168 0.89 -23.99 -0.89
CA ARG A 168 1.82 -23.61 0.20
C ARG A 168 1.74 -22.13 0.62
N GLY A 169 0.55 -21.56 0.47
CA GLY A 169 0.21 -20.22 0.90
C GLY A 169 -0.42 -20.24 2.29
N GLN A 170 -0.93 -19.08 2.72
CA GLN A 170 -1.52 -18.88 4.03
C GLN A 170 -2.95 -18.37 3.90
N ILE A 171 -3.82 -18.77 4.82
CA ILE A 171 -5.14 -18.13 4.97
C ILE A 171 -4.98 -16.77 5.66
N LYS A 172 -6.01 -15.92 5.57
CA LYS A 172 -5.93 -14.53 6.05
C LYS A 172 -5.52 -14.42 7.52
N LEU A 173 -6.07 -15.28 8.38
CA LEU A 173 -5.76 -15.25 9.81
C LEU A 173 -4.31 -15.68 10.11
N GLU A 174 -3.75 -16.59 9.33
CA GLU A 174 -2.32 -16.95 9.43
C GLU A 174 -1.45 -15.76 9.06
N VAL A 175 -1.79 -15.05 7.97
CA VAL A 175 -1.07 -13.85 7.54
C VAL A 175 -1.09 -12.76 8.61
N VAL A 176 -2.25 -12.48 9.20
CA VAL A 176 -2.45 -11.49 10.26
C VAL A 176 -1.53 -11.72 11.46
N ASN A 177 -1.23 -12.99 11.76
CA ASN A 177 -0.39 -13.40 12.88
C ASN A 177 1.07 -13.70 12.48
N ASN A 178 1.40 -13.56 11.19
CA ASN A 178 2.75 -13.80 10.68
C ASN A 178 3.58 -12.53 10.74
N GLY A 179 4.49 -12.45 11.72
CA GLY A 179 5.38 -11.29 11.91
C GLY A 179 6.31 -10.97 10.73
N ARG A 180 6.49 -11.88 9.77
CA ARG A 180 7.24 -11.62 8.53
C ARG A 180 6.42 -10.89 7.47
N ILE A 181 5.09 -10.94 7.56
CA ILE A 181 4.17 -10.29 6.61
C ILE A 181 3.51 -9.06 7.26
N CYS A 182 3.00 -9.25 8.48
CA CYS A 182 2.46 -8.22 9.33
C CYS A 182 3.50 -7.86 10.40
N ALA A 183 4.40 -6.93 10.07
CA ALA A 183 5.44 -6.46 10.99
C ALA A 183 4.87 -5.84 12.28
N VAL A 184 3.63 -5.35 12.21
CA VAL A 184 2.79 -5.01 13.36
C VAL A 184 1.53 -5.88 13.29
N PRO A 185 1.04 -6.48 14.39
CA PRO A 185 -0.10 -7.39 14.33
C PRO A 185 -1.28 -6.81 13.54
N GLY A 186 -1.80 -7.57 12.57
CA GLY A 186 -2.92 -7.15 11.72
C GLY A 186 -2.62 -6.10 10.66
N TRP A 187 -1.37 -5.61 10.56
CA TRP A 187 -0.96 -4.58 9.62
C TRP A 187 0.27 -4.99 8.83
N SER A 188 0.13 -5.04 7.51
CA SER A 188 1.30 -5.12 6.63
C SER A 188 1.82 -3.71 6.36
N VAL A 189 3.14 -3.55 6.44
CA VAL A 189 3.85 -2.29 6.18
C VAL A 189 4.83 -2.57 5.06
N GLY A 190 4.67 -1.86 3.94
CA GLY A 190 5.40 -2.17 2.72
C GLY A 190 5.76 -0.94 1.91
N LEU A 191 6.64 -1.15 0.94
CA LEU A 191 6.94 -0.19 -0.11
C LEU A 191 6.21 -0.59 -1.39
N VAL A 192 5.62 0.38 -2.08
CA VAL A 192 4.91 0.19 -3.35
C VAL A 192 5.38 1.20 -4.39
N GLU A 193 5.23 0.86 -5.66
CA GLU A 193 5.48 1.79 -6.76
C GLU A 193 4.26 2.68 -6.97
N SER A 194 4.49 3.98 -7.13
CA SER A 194 3.47 4.96 -7.55
C SER A 194 3.10 4.81 -9.03
N LEU A 195 2.47 3.68 -9.39
CA LEU A 195 2.06 3.37 -10.76
C LEU A 195 0.54 3.42 -10.92
N PRO A 196 -0.02 4.61 -11.22
CA PRO A 196 -1.47 4.73 -11.41
C PRO A 196 -1.97 4.01 -12.67
N ILE A 197 -1.07 3.77 -13.64
CA ILE A 197 -1.31 2.99 -14.85
C ILE A 197 -0.14 2.03 -14.99
N MET A 198 -0.40 0.72 -14.90
CA MET A 198 0.63 -0.28 -15.16
C MET A 198 1.06 -0.24 -16.63
N PRO A 199 2.38 -0.39 -16.92
CA PRO A 199 2.89 -0.47 -18.29
C PRO A 199 2.23 -1.58 -19.12
N GLN A 200 2.09 -1.35 -20.42
CA GLN A 200 1.72 -2.41 -21.37
C GLN A 200 2.89 -3.39 -21.55
N GLN A 201 2.62 -4.55 -22.15
CA GLN A 201 3.66 -5.50 -22.53
C GLN A 201 4.75 -4.80 -23.35
N ASN A 202 6.01 -5.02 -22.96
CA ASN A 202 7.20 -4.38 -23.54
C ASN A 202 7.34 -2.87 -23.33
N GLN A 203 6.55 -2.27 -22.44
CA GLN A 203 6.67 -0.86 -22.05
C GLN A 203 7.17 -0.65 -20.62
N GLY A 204 7.46 -1.72 -19.88
CA GLY A 204 8.04 -1.64 -18.54
C GLY A 204 9.45 -1.08 -18.58
N GLN A 205 9.79 -0.21 -17.63
CA GLN A 205 11.12 0.38 -17.53
C GLN A 205 12.04 -0.51 -16.69
N ILE A 206 13.35 -0.35 -16.87
CA ILE A 206 14.36 -0.90 -15.96
C ILE A 206 14.69 0.16 -14.92
N LEU A 207 14.33 -0.09 -13.66
CA LEU A 207 14.58 0.78 -12.53
C LEU A 207 15.44 0.03 -11.52
N GLY A 208 16.59 0.57 -11.14
CA GLY A 208 17.47 -0.07 -10.15
C GLY A 208 17.85 -1.52 -10.49
N GLY A 209 17.99 -1.83 -11.78
CA GLY A 209 18.28 -3.18 -12.29
C GLY A 209 17.08 -4.14 -12.36
N ARG A 210 15.89 -3.72 -11.92
CA ARG A 210 14.65 -4.51 -11.98
C ARG A 210 13.76 -4.00 -13.11
N ARG A 211 13.20 -4.92 -13.90
CA ARG A 211 12.15 -4.58 -14.88
C ARG A 211 10.81 -4.42 -14.17
N GLN A 212 10.10 -3.32 -14.42
CA GLN A 212 8.75 -3.12 -13.89
C GLN A 212 7.78 -4.21 -14.35
N LEU A 213 6.81 -4.53 -13.51
CA LEU A 213 5.70 -5.40 -13.89
C LEU A 213 4.86 -4.71 -14.97
N GLU A 214 4.47 -5.47 -15.99
CA GLU A 214 3.62 -5.01 -17.08
C GLU A 214 2.30 -5.77 -17.04
N ILE A 215 1.25 -5.24 -17.66
CA ILE A 215 -0.02 -5.96 -17.80
C ILE A 215 0.07 -7.07 -18.87
N GLY A 216 -0.88 -7.99 -18.86
CA GLY A 216 -1.04 -9.00 -19.91
C GLY A 216 -0.30 -10.32 -19.67
N TYR A 217 0.35 -10.50 -18.52
CA TYR A 217 0.89 -11.79 -18.09
C TYR A 217 -0.15 -12.58 -17.29
N SER A 218 -0.01 -13.91 -17.28
CA SER A 218 -0.79 -14.82 -16.45
C SER A 218 -0.35 -14.78 -14.98
N PRO A 219 -1.20 -15.22 -14.04
CA PRO A 219 -0.83 -15.32 -12.63
C PRO A 219 0.45 -16.13 -12.37
N ARG A 220 0.69 -17.21 -13.15
CA ARG A 220 1.90 -18.05 -13.06
C ARG A 220 3.16 -17.29 -13.46
N GLU A 221 3.09 -16.51 -14.53
CA GLU A 221 4.21 -15.69 -15.00
C GLU A 221 4.55 -14.57 -14.02
N TYR A 222 3.54 -13.93 -13.42
CA TYR A 222 3.77 -12.96 -12.34
C TYR A 222 4.46 -13.61 -11.14
N LEU A 223 4.00 -14.78 -10.69
CA LEU A 223 4.61 -15.48 -9.57
C LEU A 223 6.07 -15.86 -9.86
N GLN A 224 6.35 -16.39 -11.05
CA GLN A 224 7.71 -16.71 -11.48
C GLN A 224 8.60 -15.47 -11.48
N THR A 225 8.08 -14.34 -11.96
CA THR A 225 8.79 -13.06 -11.95
C THR A 225 9.15 -12.65 -10.52
N LEU A 226 8.18 -12.69 -9.59
CA LEU A 226 8.39 -12.35 -8.18
C LEU A 226 9.40 -13.28 -7.49
N GLN A 227 9.43 -14.56 -7.84
CA GLN A 227 10.39 -15.53 -7.30
C GLN A 227 11.81 -15.35 -7.84
N SER A 228 11.95 -14.93 -9.10
CA SER A 228 13.25 -14.72 -9.75
C SER A 228 13.91 -13.39 -9.42
N GLN A 229 13.14 -12.41 -8.91
CA GLN A 229 13.59 -11.03 -8.65
C GLN A 229 13.58 -10.66 -7.15
N ALA A 230 13.36 -11.63 -6.26
CA ALA A 230 13.36 -11.45 -4.81
C ALA A 230 14.77 -11.20 -4.24
#